data_AF-A0A023FPX1-F1
#
_entry.id   AF-A0A023FPX1-F1
#
_cell.length_a   1.000
_cell.length_b   1.000
_cell.length_c   1.000
_cell.angle_alpha   90.00
_cell.angle_beta   90.00
_cell.angle_gamma   90.00
#
_symmetry.space_group_name_H-M   'P 1'
#
loop_
_entity.id
_entity.type
_entity.pdbx_description
1 polymer ?
#
loop_
_entity_poly.entity_id
_entity_poly.type
_entity_poly.pdbx_seq_one_letter_code
_entity_poly.pdbx_strand_id
1 'polypeptide(L)'
;MSSLTSLTVLALIASTLLVVDARKKERPHQTLYLNKSYFEGENCHSKLDGTCESPDPCLCFPPFGTGFIRQEGYFYSPQHKACIRPTGGIGEGCNSFKDKTSCILKCARKYNPGKYKVKNMKS
;
A
#
# COMPACT_ATOMS: atom_id res chain seq x y z
N MET A 1 14.79 24.75 -55.29
CA MET A 1 13.58 24.30 -54.56
C MET A 1 13.92 23.11 -53.67
N SER A 2 14.75 23.32 -52.64
CA SER A 2 15.37 22.21 -51.87
C SER A 2 15.46 22.48 -50.36
N SER A 3 14.84 23.56 -49.87
CA SER A 3 14.97 24.03 -48.49
C SER A 3 13.77 23.65 -47.59
N LEU A 4 12.57 23.53 -48.16
CA LEU A 4 11.33 23.29 -47.38
C LEU A 4 11.16 21.84 -46.91
N THR A 5 11.69 20.85 -47.64
CA THR A 5 11.61 19.43 -47.28
C THR A 5 12.55 19.04 -46.15
N SER A 6 13.64 19.77 -45.95
CA SER A 6 14.63 19.48 -44.90
C SER A 6 14.11 19.89 -43.51
N LEU A 7 13.39 21.02 -43.43
CA LEU A 7 12.80 21.52 -42.19
C LEU A 7 11.68 20.64 -41.65
N THR A 8 10.84 20.06 -42.52
CA THR A 8 9.76 19.16 -42.10
C THR A 8 10.28 17.84 -41.57
N VAL A 9 11.36 17.30 -42.14
CA VAL A 9 12.01 16.07 -41.66
C VAL A 9 12.66 16.29 -40.28
N LEU A 10 13.32 17.44 -40.07
CA LEU A 10 13.90 17.78 -38.76
C LEU A 10 12.83 17.97 -37.67
N ALA A 11 11.70 18.61 -37.99
CA ALA A 11 10.59 18.76 -37.06
C ALA A 11 9.95 17.40 -36.68
N LEU A 12 9.84 16.48 -37.64
CA LEU A 12 9.34 15.13 -37.39
C LEU A 12 10.27 14.30 -36.50
N ILE A 13 11.60 14.41 -36.67
CA ILE A 13 12.59 13.73 -35.82
C ILE A 13 12.60 14.30 -34.40
N ALA A 14 12.46 15.62 -34.23
CA ALA A 14 12.37 16.24 -32.91
C ALA A 14 11.08 15.82 -32.17
N SER A 15 9.98 15.60 -32.91
CA SER A 15 8.70 15.19 -32.34
C SER A 15 8.69 13.76 -31.81
N THR A 16 9.44 12.84 -32.43
CA THR A 16 9.51 11.43 -31.99
C THR A 16 10.40 11.23 -30.77
N LEU A 17 11.45 12.06 -30.58
CA LEU A 17 12.34 11.96 -29.43
C LEU A 17 11.67 12.36 -28.11
N LEU A 18 10.64 13.22 -28.13
CA LEU A 18 9.95 13.65 -26.92
C LEU A 18 8.93 12.63 -26.36
N VAL A 19 8.64 11.55 -27.09
CA VAL A 19 7.63 10.55 -26.68
C VAL A 19 8.24 9.39 -25.86
N VAL A 20 9.57 9.31 -25.75
CA VAL A 20 10.24 8.09 -25.25
C VAL A 20 10.39 8.02 -23.72
N ASP A 21 10.30 9.13 -22.99
CA ASP A 21 10.75 9.14 -21.57
C ASP A 21 9.65 9.03 -20.49
N ALA A 22 8.40 8.74 -20.86
CA ALA A 22 7.33 8.51 -19.89
C ALA A 22 7.15 7.02 -19.51
N ARG A 23 8.23 6.22 -19.47
CA ARG A 23 8.16 4.89 -18.84
C ARG A 23 8.15 5.07 -17.32
N LYS A 24 6.94 5.09 -16.74
CA LYS A 24 6.77 4.90 -15.28
C LYS A 24 7.64 3.72 -14.87
N LYS A 25 8.68 4.00 -14.08
CA LYS A 25 9.58 3.01 -13.50
C LYS A 25 8.73 2.10 -12.60
N GLU A 26 8.20 1.01 -13.15
CA GLU A 26 7.54 -0.03 -12.37
C GLU A 26 8.56 -0.50 -11.35
N ARG A 27 8.33 -0.17 -10.07
CA ARG A 27 9.17 -0.66 -9.00
C ARG A 27 9.05 -2.19 -9.04
N PRO A 28 10.17 -2.93 -9.06
CA PRO A 28 10.11 -4.38 -9.08
C PRO A 28 9.25 -4.85 -7.92
N HIS A 29 8.41 -5.84 -8.20
CA HIS A 29 7.51 -6.43 -7.23
C HIS A 29 8.35 -7.01 -6.08
N GLN A 30 8.46 -6.27 -4.98
CA GLN A 30 9.24 -6.70 -3.83
C GLN A 30 8.42 -7.73 -3.05
N THR A 31 8.89 -8.97 -3.03
CA THR A 31 8.35 -10.00 -2.14
C THR A 31 8.62 -9.58 -0.70
N LEU A 32 7.54 -9.26 0.02
CA LEU A 32 7.60 -8.92 1.44
C LEU A 32 7.43 -10.19 2.26
N TYR A 33 8.46 -10.57 3.02
CA TYR A 33 8.40 -11.70 3.93
C TYR A 33 8.05 -11.23 5.34
N LEU A 34 6.95 -11.77 5.89
CA LEU A 34 6.49 -11.44 7.23
C LEU A 34 6.88 -12.54 8.21
N ASN A 35 7.59 -12.17 9.26
CA ASN A 35 7.88 -13.10 10.35
C ASN A 35 6.73 -13.07 11.38
N LYS A 36 6.11 -14.24 11.60
CA LYS A 36 5.00 -14.42 12.55
C LYS A 36 5.34 -13.99 13.98
N SER A 37 6.62 -14.06 14.38
CA SER A 37 7.04 -13.67 15.73
C SER A 37 6.81 -12.20 16.06
N TYR A 38 6.61 -11.33 15.06
CA TYR A 38 6.31 -9.91 15.28
C TYR A 38 4.83 -9.64 15.52
N PHE A 39 3.98 -10.67 15.44
CA PHE A 39 2.53 -10.58 15.53
C PHE A 39 2.05 -11.33 16.78
N GLU A 40 2.23 -10.69 17.94
CA GLU A 40 1.95 -11.25 19.26
C GLU A 40 0.49 -10.97 19.72
N GLY A 41 -0.41 -10.65 18.79
CA GLY A 41 -1.80 -10.35 19.11
C GLY A 41 -2.56 -11.57 19.65
N GLU A 42 -3.31 -11.36 20.73
CA GLU A 42 -4.24 -12.35 21.29
C GLU A 42 -5.66 -12.14 20.73
N ASN A 43 -6.47 -13.21 20.69
CA ASN A 43 -7.88 -13.18 20.25
C ASN A 43 -8.08 -12.52 18.88
N CYS A 44 -7.27 -12.90 17.90
CA CYS A 44 -7.23 -12.31 16.56
C CYS A 44 -8.36 -12.80 15.63
N HIS A 45 -9.57 -12.88 16.17
CA HIS A 45 -10.75 -13.29 15.44
C HIS A 45 -11.76 -12.14 15.39
N SER A 46 -12.52 -12.10 14.29
CA SER A 46 -13.64 -11.18 14.15
C SER A 46 -14.89 -11.82 14.74
N LYS A 47 -15.70 -11.04 15.45
CA LYS A 47 -17.06 -11.38 15.86
C LYS A 47 -17.98 -11.43 14.65
N LEU A 48 -19.18 -11.98 14.86
CA LEU A 48 -20.25 -12.06 13.85
C LEU A 48 -20.71 -10.69 13.34
N ASP A 49 -20.53 -9.62 14.13
CA ASP A 49 -20.84 -8.23 13.75
C ASP A 49 -19.69 -7.54 13.00
N GLY A 50 -18.59 -8.25 12.72
CA GLY A 50 -17.40 -7.73 12.05
C GLY A 50 -16.45 -6.94 12.95
N THR A 51 -16.70 -6.83 14.27
CA THR A 51 -15.74 -6.24 15.20
C THR A 51 -14.62 -7.21 15.56
N CYS A 52 -13.40 -6.70 15.71
CA CYS A 52 -12.26 -7.50 16.17
C CYS A 52 -12.29 -7.64 17.69
N GLU A 53 -12.10 -8.85 18.21
CA GLU A 53 -12.02 -9.11 19.66
C GLU A 53 -10.69 -8.70 20.27
N SER A 54 -9.62 -8.71 19.47
CA SER A 54 -8.28 -8.43 19.95
C SER A 54 -8.21 -7.02 20.56
N PRO A 55 -7.62 -6.87 21.77
CA PRO A 55 -7.37 -5.55 22.36
C PRO A 55 -6.37 -4.76 21.50
N ASP A 56 -5.56 -5.46 20.69
CA ASP A 56 -4.58 -4.84 19.82
C ASP A 56 -4.57 -5.46 18.41
N PRO A 57 -5.54 -5.11 17.55
CA PRO A 57 -5.68 -5.70 16.22
C PRO A 57 -4.44 -5.51 15.33
N CYS A 58 -3.61 -4.52 15.65
CA CYS A 58 -2.38 -4.20 14.93
C CYS A 58 -1.27 -5.25 15.10
N LEU A 59 -1.34 -6.06 16.15
CA LEU A 59 -0.41 -7.16 16.43
C LEU A 59 -0.95 -8.50 15.91
N CYS A 60 -2.16 -8.54 15.37
CA CYS A 60 -2.69 -9.75 14.76
C CYS A 60 -1.99 -10.05 13.43
N PHE A 61 -1.75 -11.32 13.15
CA PHE A 61 -1.23 -11.72 11.85
C PHE A 61 -2.26 -11.37 10.76
N PRO A 62 -1.87 -10.74 9.64
CA PRO A 62 -2.84 -10.30 8.65
C PRO A 62 -3.50 -11.50 7.95
N PRO A 63 -4.79 -11.42 7.62
CA PRO A 63 -5.55 -12.52 7.03
C PRO A 63 -5.23 -12.69 5.54
N PHE A 64 -4.04 -13.17 5.20
CA PHE A 64 -3.65 -13.53 3.82
C PHE A 64 -4.24 -14.89 3.38
N GLY A 65 -5.44 -15.25 3.84
CA GLY A 65 -6.02 -16.58 3.71
C GLY A 65 -6.07 -17.12 2.28
N THR A 66 -6.26 -18.44 2.13
CA THR A 66 -6.25 -19.22 0.88
C THR A 66 -7.49 -19.04 -0.01
N GLY A 67 -8.35 -18.06 0.30
CA GLY A 67 -9.56 -17.78 -0.48
C GLY A 67 -9.29 -16.97 -1.75
N PHE A 68 -10.09 -17.22 -2.79
CA PHE A 68 -10.02 -16.54 -4.08
C PHE A 68 -10.46 -15.06 -4.02
N ILE A 69 -11.29 -14.70 -3.02
CA ILE A 69 -11.82 -13.35 -2.88
C ILE A 69 -11.03 -12.63 -1.79
N ARG A 70 -10.02 -11.87 -2.23
CA ARG A 70 -9.29 -10.92 -1.37
C ARG A 70 -9.61 -9.52 -1.84
N GLN A 71 -9.88 -8.63 -0.90
CA GLN A 71 -10.22 -7.25 -1.22
C GLN A 71 -8.96 -6.40 -1.21
N GLU A 72 -8.99 -5.28 -1.93
CA GLU A 72 -7.93 -4.30 -1.77
C GLU A 72 -7.95 -3.73 -0.36
N GLY A 73 -6.77 -3.58 0.25
CA GLY A 73 -6.67 -3.05 1.59
C GLY A 73 -5.24 -2.94 2.09
N TYR A 74 -5.11 -2.66 3.37
CA TYR A 74 -3.86 -2.42 4.08
C TYR A 74 -3.82 -3.23 5.36
N PHE A 75 -2.62 -3.64 5.77
CA PHE A 75 -2.35 -4.17 7.11
C PHE A 75 -1.19 -3.41 7.74
N TYR A 76 -1.11 -3.45 9.06
CA TYR A 76 0.06 -2.96 9.78
C TYR A 76 1.07 -4.09 9.98
N SER A 77 2.34 -3.84 9.64
CA SER A 77 3.45 -4.72 9.97
C SER A 77 4.27 -4.11 11.12
N PRO A 78 4.30 -4.73 12.31
CA PRO A 78 5.18 -4.33 13.39
C PRO A 78 6.65 -4.44 13.00
N GLN A 79 7.01 -5.49 12.26
CA GLN A 79 8.36 -5.73 11.71
C GLN A 79 8.85 -4.54 10.86
N HIS A 80 8.01 -4.02 9.97
CA HIS A 80 8.37 -2.93 9.06
C HIS A 80 7.94 -1.54 9.55
N LYS A 81 7.25 -1.48 10.69
CA LYS A 81 6.77 -0.22 11.28
C LYS A 81 5.94 0.61 10.28
N ALA A 82 5.10 -0.07 9.51
CA ALA A 82 4.42 0.53 8.36
C ALA A 82 3.07 -0.13 8.04
N CYS A 83 2.19 0.67 7.43
CA CYS A 83 0.98 0.17 6.77
C CYS A 83 1.30 -0.22 5.33
N ILE A 84 1.05 -1.47 4.98
CA ILE A 84 1.47 -2.09 3.72
C ILE A 84 0.21 -2.51 2.95
N ARG A 85 0.19 -2.25 1.63
CA ARG A 85 -0.82 -2.76 0.70
C ARG A 85 -0.26 -4.02 0.03
N PRO A 86 -0.81 -5.21 0.31
CA PRO A 86 -0.43 -6.42 -0.42
C PRO A 86 -0.99 -6.38 -1.84
N THR A 87 -0.23 -6.87 -2.82
CA THR A 87 -0.67 -6.89 -4.22
C THR A 87 -1.81 -7.88 -4.46
N GLY A 88 -1.78 -9.02 -3.78
CA GLY A 88 -2.82 -10.05 -3.88
C GLY A 88 -4.06 -9.76 -3.05
N GLY A 89 -4.26 -8.52 -2.59
CA GLY A 89 -5.31 -8.16 -1.65
C GLY A 89 -5.11 -8.73 -0.25
N ILE A 90 -6.03 -8.37 0.64
CA ILE A 90 -6.10 -8.81 2.03
C ILE A 90 -7.50 -9.37 2.30
N GLY A 91 -7.58 -10.40 3.14
CA GLY A 91 -8.85 -10.93 3.62
C GLY A 91 -9.50 -10.03 4.69
N GLU A 92 -10.67 -10.44 5.14
CA GLU A 92 -11.33 -9.83 6.29
C GLU A 92 -10.72 -10.36 7.59
N GLY A 93 -10.49 -9.47 8.56
CA GLY A 93 -9.91 -9.83 9.85
C GLY A 93 -9.44 -8.62 10.64
N CYS A 94 -8.90 -8.87 11.84
CA CYS A 94 -8.48 -7.84 12.78
C CYS A 94 -7.45 -6.86 12.21
N ASN A 95 -6.37 -7.38 11.62
CA ASN A 95 -5.32 -6.57 10.99
C ASN A 95 -5.60 -6.37 9.49
N SER A 96 -6.81 -5.90 9.18
CA SER A 96 -7.24 -5.59 7.82
C SER A 96 -7.96 -4.25 7.79
N PHE A 97 -7.53 -3.37 6.91
CA PHE A 97 -8.02 -2.00 6.80
C PHE A 97 -8.32 -1.67 5.36
N LYS A 98 -9.51 -1.11 5.10
CA LYS A 98 -9.91 -0.69 3.75
C LYS A 98 -8.95 0.35 3.15
N ASP A 99 -8.47 1.28 3.97
CA ASP A 99 -7.70 2.43 3.53
C ASP A 99 -6.39 2.60 4.31
N LYS A 100 -5.39 3.19 3.67
CA LYS A 100 -4.10 3.48 4.31
C LYS A 100 -4.26 4.36 5.55
N THR A 101 -5.16 5.34 5.48
CA THR A 101 -5.41 6.29 6.56
C THR A 101 -5.96 5.58 7.79
N SER A 102 -6.91 4.66 7.65
CA SER A 102 -7.47 3.94 8.79
C SER A 102 -6.43 3.03 9.45
N CYS A 103 -5.56 2.38 8.67
CA CYS A 103 -4.41 1.65 9.21
C CYS A 103 -3.44 2.56 9.98
N ILE A 104 -3.12 3.76 9.45
CA ILE A 104 -2.20 4.68 10.12
C ILE A 104 -2.79 5.19 11.44
N LEU A 105 -4.07 5.56 11.42
CA LEU A 105 -4.78 6.09 12.58
C LEU A 105 -4.87 5.06 13.70
N LYS A 106 -5.23 3.81 13.37
CA LYS A 106 -5.38 2.74 14.36
C LYS A 106 -4.05 2.16 14.83
N CYS A 107 -3.08 1.98 13.93
CA CYS A 107 -1.86 1.23 14.21
C CYS A 107 -0.59 2.07 14.11
N ALA A 108 -0.28 2.61 12.91
CA ALA A 108 1.06 3.14 12.68
C ALA A 108 1.42 4.32 13.59
N ARG A 109 0.45 5.13 14.01
CA ARG A 109 0.64 6.21 15.00
C ARG A 109 0.99 5.68 16.39
N LYS A 110 0.31 4.62 16.84
CA LYS A 110 0.51 4.01 18.16
C LYS A 110 1.95 3.50 18.31
N TYR A 111 2.48 2.85 17.28
CA TYR A 111 3.81 2.22 17.33
C TYR A 111 4.95 3.05 16.74
N ASN A 112 4.64 4.11 15.99
CA ASN A 112 5.63 5.01 15.40
C ASN A 112 5.29 6.47 15.70
N PRO A 113 5.28 6.87 16.98
CA PRO A 113 5.04 8.25 17.36
C PRO A 113 6.04 9.17 16.64
N GLY A 114 5.54 10.29 16.11
CA GLY A 114 6.36 11.30 15.42
C GLY A 114 6.58 11.10 13.91
N LYS A 115 6.44 9.87 13.38
CA LYS A 115 6.58 9.61 11.93
C LYS A 115 5.37 10.08 11.11
N TYR A 116 4.20 10.11 11.74
CA TYR A 116 2.93 10.47 11.12
C TYR A 116 2.34 11.71 11.81
N LYS A 117 2.87 12.90 11.51
CA LYS A 117 2.32 14.18 12.01
C LYS A 117 1.01 14.49 11.30
N VAL A 118 -0.03 14.81 12.07
CA VAL A 118 -1.29 15.34 11.52
C VAL A 118 -1.00 16.75 11.04
N LYS A 119 -1.08 17.00 9.72
CA LYS A 119 -1.31 18.38 9.27
C LYS A 119 -2.78 18.66 9.62
N ASN A 120 -3.02 19.62 10.50
CA ASN A 120 -4.32 19.99 11.05
C ASN A 120 -5.47 19.72 10.08
N MET A 121 -6.35 18.82 10.47
CA MET A 121 -7.67 18.71 9.86
C MET A 121 -8.43 19.93 10.36
N LYS A 122 -8.49 20.99 9.53
CA LYS A 122 -9.31 22.16 9.83
C LYS A 122 -10.74 21.67 10.06
N SER A 123 -11.25 21.89 11.27
CA SER A 123 -12.67 22.05 11.53
C SER A 123 -12.87 23.40 12.19
#